data_AF-A0A932IUI5-F1
#
_entry.id   AF-A0A932IUI5-F1
#
_cell.length_a   1.000
_cell.length_b   1.000
_cell.length_c   1.000
_cell.angle_alpha   90.00
_cell.angle_beta   90.00
_cell.angle_gamma   90.00
#
_symmetry.space_group_name_H-M   'P 1'
#
loop_
_entity.id
_entity.type
_entity.pdbx_description
1 polymer ?
#
loop_
_entity_poly.entity_id
_entity_poly.type
_entity_poly.pdbx_seq_one_letter_code
_entity_poly.pdbx_strand_id
1 'polypeptide(L)'
;MVSTSSVDRYDELRREWIAEHAGIFSMQIRRAELLNRRIRRRTRDVAGARPSPYNDHPSHPLLTRGVKTVEGVLEVSAVIAAAILAPIGWPLGKLIYHRSESLIPGRLRSYPIPAFLWSAVALGALLVLLYRPADTLTNTIVAPWLLAQLPAAALTAGIYGILNGWLAVDGSTDWWPLAPPAPTVTLTLPLLPDDMTAPSPFRTIEPADPIDRTPLGAGAVRPMPRSSKLIVAGLVLNAVGIVWTLAAVGVGIKTFAEQAFTPSSTIGSSY
;
A
#
# COMPACT_ATOMS: atom_id res chain seq x y z
N MET A 1 -10.38 -31.13 6.30
CA MET A 1 -9.83 -29.76 6.51
C MET A 1 -9.69 -29.13 5.13
N VAL A 2 -10.37 -28.02 4.86
CA VAL A 2 -10.15 -27.26 3.62
C VAL A 2 -8.77 -26.62 3.74
N SER A 3 -7.80 -27.05 2.93
CA SER A 3 -6.50 -26.38 2.85
C SER A 3 -6.73 -24.98 2.28
N THR A 4 -6.83 -23.97 3.13
CA THR A 4 -6.90 -22.57 2.70
C THR A 4 -5.59 -22.25 1.99
N SER A 5 -5.69 -21.76 0.75
CA SER A 5 -4.49 -21.33 0.02
C SER A 5 -3.78 -20.23 0.81
N SER A 6 -2.46 -20.07 0.64
CA SER A 6 -1.70 -19.01 1.31
C SER A 6 -2.30 -17.60 1.08
N VAL A 7 -2.94 -17.41 -0.08
CA VAL A 7 -3.68 -16.18 -0.45
C VAL A 7 -4.92 -15.98 0.43
N ASP A 8 -5.71 -17.04 0.65
CA ASP A 8 -6.91 -16.97 1.49
C ASP A 8 -6.56 -16.61 2.92
N ARG A 9 -5.46 -17.15 3.44
CA ARG A 9 -4.98 -16.79 4.78
C ARG A 9 -4.60 -15.32 4.90
N TYR A 10 -3.86 -14.77 3.92
CA TYR A 10 -3.49 -13.35 3.96
C TYR A 10 -4.71 -12.45 3.85
N ASP A 11 -5.64 -12.78 2.96
CA ASP A 11 -6.88 -12.02 2.81
C ASP A 11 -7.73 -12.07 4.10
N GLU A 12 -7.74 -13.19 4.82
CA GLU A 12 -8.43 -13.30 6.11
C GLU A 12 -7.78 -12.44 7.20
N LEU A 13 -6.46 -12.51 7.37
CA LEU A 13 -5.73 -11.66 8.33
C LEU A 13 -5.91 -10.17 8.03
N ARG A 14 -5.85 -9.80 6.75
CA ARG A 14 -6.10 -8.41 6.30
C ARG A 14 -7.53 -7.99 6.62
N ARG A 15 -8.52 -8.87 6.39
CA ARG A 15 -9.94 -8.60 6.68
C ARG A 15 -10.16 -8.33 8.16
N GLU A 16 -9.62 -9.20 9.03
CA GLU A 16 -9.73 -9.07 10.48
C GLU A 16 -9.09 -7.76 10.96
N TRP A 17 -7.87 -7.48 10.51
CA TRP A 17 -7.18 -6.25 10.87
C TRP A 17 -7.94 -4.99 10.43
N ILE A 18 -8.46 -4.96 9.20
CA ILE A 18 -9.24 -3.80 8.72
C ILE A 18 -10.52 -3.67 9.55
N ALA A 19 -11.19 -4.78 9.90
CA ALA A 19 -12.40 -4.72 10.71
C ALA A 19 -12.12 -4.16 12.12
N GLU A 20 -10.99 -4.53 12.73
CA GLU A 20 -10.56 -4.02 14.04
C GLU A 20 -10.09 -2.56 14.00
N HIS A 21 -9.48 -2.13 12.89
CA HIS A 21 -8.83 -0.81 12.78
C HIS A 21 -9.60 0.18 11.89
N ALA A 22 -10.78 -0.18 11.37
CA ALA A 22 -11.59 0.70 10.53
C ALA A 22 -12.06 1.97 11.28
N GLY A 23 -12.22 1.86 12.60
CA GLY A 23 -12.72 2.93 13.45
C GLY A 23 -14.04 3.50 12.93
N ILE A 24 -14.12 4.82 12.83
CA ILE A 24 -15.29 5.56 12.35
C ILE A 24 -15.38 5.64 10.81
N PHE A 25 -14.35 5.20 10.09
CA PHE A 25 -14.27 5.33 8.64
C PHE A 25 -15.00 4.19 7.93
N SER A 26 -16.24 4.45 7.57
CA SER A 26 -17.05 3.57 6.73
C SER A 26 -16.41 3.14 5.40
N MET A 27 -15.50 3.93 4.81
CA MET A 27 -14.74 3.49 3.63
C MET A 27 -13.84 2.28 3.94
N GLN A 28 -13.31 2.19 5.17
CA GLN A 28 -12.51 1.05 5.65
C GLN A 28 -13.42 -0.13 6.00
N ILE A 29 -14.58 0.12 6.62
CA ILE A 29 -15.59 -0.92 6.87
C ILE A 29 -16.01 -1.58 5.55
N ARG A 30 -16.38 -0.78 4.54
CA ARG A 30 -16.73 -1.27 3.20
C ARG A 30 -15.59 -2.07 2.57
N ARG A 31 -14.34 -1.69 2.80
CA ARG A 31 -13.18 -2.41 2.29
C ARG A 31 -13.07 -3.81 2.91
N ALA A 32 -13.27 -3.94 4.23
CA ALA A 32 -13.33 -5.24 4.90
C ALA A 32 -14.51 -6.09 4.35
N GLU A 33 -15.68 -5.50 4.14
CA GLU A 33 -16.84 -6.20 3.55
C GLU A 33 -16.57 -6.71 2.14
N LEU A 34 -15.96 -5.90 1.27
CA LEU A 34 -15.57 -6.30 -0.09
C LEU A 34 -14.54 -7.43 -0.06
N LEU A 35 -13.59 -7.39 0.87
CA LEU A 35 -12.60 -8.45 1.04
C LEU A 35 -13.28 -9.75 1.52
N ASN A 36 -14.13 -9.67 2.54
CA ASN A 36 -14.93 -10.80 3.04
C ASN A 36 -15.77 -11.44 1.92
N ARG A 37 -16.43 -10.62 1.10
CA ARG A 37 -17.22 -11.10 -0.04
C ARG A 37 -16.35 -11.86 -1.05
N ARG A 38 -15.12 -11.42 -1.33
CA ARG A 38 -14.19 -12.14 -2.21
C ARG A 38 -13.79 -13.50 -1.62
N ILE A 39 -13.46 -13.54 -0.33
CA ILE A 39 -13.11 -14.78 0.38
C ILE A 39 -14.29 -15.75 0.33
N ARG A 40 -15.48 -15.33 0.77
CA ARG A 40 -16.69 -16.17 0.72
C ARG A 40 -17.02 -16.65 -0.69
N ARG A 41 -16.82 -15.81 -1.72
CA ARG A 41 -17.01 -16.23 -3.11
C ARG A 41 -16.07 -17.38 -3.47
N ARG A 42 -14.77 -17.28 -3.16
CA ARG A 42 -13.81 -18.37 -3.41
C ARG A 42 -14.17 -19.63 -2.64
N THR A 43 -14.55 -19.52 -1.37
CA THR A 43 -15.00 -20.68 -0.57
C THR A 43 -16.24 -21.36 -1.17
N ARG A 44 -17.20 -20.56 -1.67
CA ARG A 44 -18.38 -21.08 -2.36
C ARG A 44 -18.03 -21.75 -3.68
N ASP A 45 -17.14 -21.16 -4.46
CA ASP A 45 -16.69 -21.72 -5.74
C ASP A 45 -16.01 -23.09 -5.54
N VAL A 46 -15.23 -23.26 -4.46
CA VAL A 46 -14.63 -24.56 -4.07
C VAL A 46 -15.69 -25.54 -3.57
N ALA A 47 -16.65 -25.07 -2.78
CA ALA A 47 -17.72 -25.92 -2.22
C ALA A 47 -18.84 -26.26 -3.22
N GLY A 48 -18.83 -25.68 -4.43
CA GLY A 48 -19.92 -25.80 -5.40
C GLY A 48 -21.25 -25.18 -4.94
N ALA A 49 -21.22 -24.30 -3.95
CA ALA A 49 -22.42 -23.72 -3.34
C ALA A 49 -22.96 -22.53 -4.16
N ARG A 50 -24.27 -22.50 -4.42
CA ARG A 50 -24.90 -21.39 -5.15
C ARG A 50 -24.86 -20.09 -4.31
N PRO A 51 -24.52 -18.93 -4.91
CA PRO A 51 -24.58 -17.64 -4.22
C PRO A 51 -26.02 -17.29 -3.82
N SER A 52 -26.22 -16.82 -2.59
CA SER A 52 -27.48 -16.17 -2.19
C SER A 52 -27.52 -14.75 -2.77
N PRO A 53 -28.57 -14.36 -3.52
CA PRO A 53 -28.67 -13.02 -4.10
C PRO A 53 -28.76 -11.89 -3.06
N TYR A 54 -29.28 -12.19 -1.86
CA TYR A 54 -29.65 -11.18 -0.86
C TYR A 54 -28.58 -10.92 0.21
N ASN A 55 -27.59 -11.82 0.38
CA ASN A 55 -26.68 -11.80 1.53
C ASN A 55 -25.30 -11.17 1.25
N ASP A 56 -25.10 -10.57 0.07
CA ASP A 56 -23.78 -10.13 -0.41
C ASP A 56 -23.78 -8.68 -0.92
N HIS A 57 -24.56 -7.79 -0.28
CA HIS A 57 -24.55 -6.35 -0.58
C HIS A 57 -23.58 -5.61 0.35
N PRO A 58 -22.40 -5.18 -0.15
CA PRO A 58 -21.52 -4.32 0.63
C PRO A 58 -22.15 -2.93 0.77
N SER A 59 -21.72 -2.21 1.80
CA SER A 59 -22.03 -0.80 2.01
C SER A 59 -21.82 0.02 0.73
N HIS A 60 -22.67 1.03 0.53
CA HIS A 60 -22.61 1.87 -0.67
C HIS A 60 -21.27 2.59 -0.81
N PRO A 61 -20.72 2.72 -2.03
CA PRO A 61 -19.51 3.49 -2.26
C PRO A 61 -19.69 4.96 -1.89
N LEU A 62 -18.58 5.61 -1.57
CA LEU A 62 -18.55 6.98 -1.05
C LEU A 62 -19.27 7.99 -1.96
N LEU A 63 -19.17 7.84 -3.28
CA LEU A 63 -19.83 8.74 -4.25
C LEU A 63 -21.35 8.57 -4.34
N THR A 64 -21.88 7.39 -3.97
CA THR A 64 -23.32 7.10 -4.10
C THR A 64 -24.02 7.08 -2.74
N ARG A 65 -23.30 7.34 -1.66
CA ARG A 65 -23.84 7.37 -0.30
C ARG A 65 -24.14 8.81 0.10
N GLY A 66 -25.32 9.07 0.66
CA GLY A 66 -25.63 10.37 1.26
C GLY A 66 -24.72 10.68 2.43
N VAL A 67 -24.06 11.84 2.39
CA VAL A 67 -23.18 12.32 3.46
C VAL A 67 -24.03 13.10 4.46
N LYS A 68 -24.42 12.43 5.55
CA LYS A 68 -25.26 13.02 6.61
C LYS A 68 -24.54 13.14 7.96
N THR A 69 -23.34 12.58 8.07
CA THR A 69 -22.58 12.52 9.32
C THR A 69 -21.22 13.21 9.15
N VAL A 70 -20.63 13.64 10.27
CA VAL A 70 -19.34 14.36 10.29
C VAL A 70 -18.22 13.47 9.73
N GLU A 71 -18.27 12.18 10.01
CA GLU A 71 -17.33 11.17 9.51
C GLU A 71 -17.38 11.08 7.99
N GLY A 72 -18.59 11.15 7.41
CA GLY A 72 -18.75 11.16 5.96
C GLY A 72 -18.16 12.41 5.31
N VAL A 73 -18.24 13.57 5.97
CA VAL A 73 -17.61 14.81 5.49
C VAL A 73 -16.09 14.70 5.58
N LEU A 74 -15.55 14.12 6.66
CA LEU A 74 -14.12 13.87 6.81
C LEU A 74 -13.59 12.91 5.73
N GLU A 75 -14.33 11.85 5.39
CA GLU A 75 -13.95 10.94 4.31
C GLU A 75 -13.91 11.63 2.94
N VAL A 76 -14.96 12.38 2.62
CA VAL A 76 -15.06 13.10 1.34
C VAL A 76 -13.97 14.15 1.23
N SER A 77 -13.75 14.94 2.29
CA SER A 77 -12.69 15.95 2.31
C SER A 77 -11.30 15.35 2.18
N ALA A 78 -11.02 14.21 2.82
CA ALA A 78 -9.76 13.49 2.65
C ALA A 78 -9.55 13.01 1.20
N VAL A 79 -10.60 12.50 0.54
CA VAL A 79 -10.53 12.08 -0.87
C VAL A 79 -10.35 13.27 -1.81
N ILE A 80 -11.07 14.38 -1.58
CA ILE A 80 -10.92 15.62 -2.36
C ILE A 80 -9.51 16.20 -2.18
N ALA A 81 -9.01 16.27 -0.96
CA ALA A 81 -7.66 16.74 -0.67
C ALA A 81 -6.61 15.89 -1.39
N ALA A 82 -6.75 14.55 -1.37
CA ALA A 82 -5.86 13.66 -2.11
C ALA A 82 -5.93 13.90 -3.63
N ALA A 83 -7.13 14.13 -4.17
CA ALA A 83 -7.32 14.40 -5.60
C ALA A 83 -6.71 15.73 -6.05
N ILE A 84 -6.73 16.76 -5.20
CA ILE A 84 -6.15 18.09 -5.50
C ILE A 84 -4.62 18.07 -5.31
N LEU A 85 -4.15 17.49 -4.21
CA LEU A 85 -2.72 17.48 -3.87
C LEU A 85 -1.92 16.54 -4.78
N ALA A 86 -2.50 15.40 -5.15
CA ALA A 86 -1.81 14.36 -5.90
C ALA A 86 -2.64 13.79 -7.06
N PRO A 87 -3.09 14.61 -8.03
CA PRO A 87 -3.94 14.13 -9.12
C PRO A 87 -3.27 13.06 -9.99
N ILE A 88 -1.95 13.10 -10.12
CA ILE A 88 -1.16 12.12 -10.88
C ILE A 88 -0.53 11.11 -9.93
N GLY A 89 0.02 11.57 -8.80
CA GLY A 89 0.68 10.73 -7.81
C GLY A 89 -0.27 9.71 -7.19
N TRP A 90 -1.51 10.08 -6.88
CA TRP A 90 -2.49 9.18 -6.28
C TRP A 90 -2.88 8.00 -7.18
N PRO A 91 -3.32 8.18 -8.45
CA PRO A 91 -3.61 7.04 -9.32
C PRO A 91 -2.36 6.22 -9.64
N LEU A 92 -1.19 6.86 -9.80
CA LEU A 92 0.06 6.14 -10.01
C LEU A 92 0.43 5.27 -8.81
N GLY A 93 0.28 5.78 -7.60
CA GLY A 93 0.50 5.03 -6.36
C GLY A 93 -0.47 3.86 -6.20
N LYS A 94 -1.75 4.03 -6.57
CA LYS A 94 -2.71 2.93 -6.62
C LYS A 94 -2.33 1.86 -7.65
N LEU A 95 -1.81 2.26 -8.81
CA LEU A 95 -1.31 1.34 -9.81
C LEU A 95 -0.11 0.54 -9.27
N ILE A 96 0.85 1.21 -8.65
CA ILE A 96 2.01 0.56 -7.99
C ILE A 96 1.54 -0.42 -6.92
N TYR A 97 0.57 -0.03 -6.09
CA TYR A 97 -0.03 -0.91 -5.09
C TYR A 97 -0.63 -2.17 -5.72
N HIS A 98 -1.48 -2.04 -6.75
CA HIS A 98 -2.11 -3.19 -7.39
C HIS A 98 -1.11 -4.09 -8.11
N ARG A 99 -0.09 -3.50 -8.74
CA ARG A 99 1.01 -4.27 -9.35
C ARG A 99 1.77 -5.05 -8.30
N SER A 100 2.09 -4.44 -7.17
CA SER A 100 2.78 -5.11 -6.07
C SER A 100 1.94 -6.21 -5.43
N GLU A 101 0.64 -5.98 -5.24
CA GLU A 101 -0.32 -6.98 -4.76
C GLU A 101 -0.40 -8.18 -5.72
N SER A 102 -0.37 -7.95 -7.05
CA SER A 102 -0.40 -9.03 -8.05
C SER A 102 0.86 -9.93 -8.04
N LEU A 103 1.96 -9.46 -7.44
CA LEU A 103 3.18 -10.24 -7.29
C LEU A 103 3.15 -11.16 -6.06
N ILE A 104 2.15 -11.02 -5.18
CA ILE A 104 1.97 -11.84 -3.98
C ILE A 104 0.98 -12.98 -4.29
N PRO A 105 1.26 -14.24 -3.90
CA PRO A 105 2.38 -14.74 -3.10
C PRO A 105 3.54 -15.28 -3.97
N GLY A 106 3.60 -14.90 -5.25
CA GLY A 106 4.52 -15.46 -6.23
C GLY A 106 5.96 -14.97 -6.07
N ARG A 107 6.21 -13.70 -6.41
CA ARG A 107 7.54 -13.07 -6.31
C ARG A 107 7.77 -12.38 -4.97
N LEU A 108 6.71 -11.83 -4.38
CA LEU A 108 6.73 -11.18 -3.07
C LEU A 108 6.00 -12.06 -2.06
N ARG A 109 6.53 -12.14 -0.84
CA ARG A 109 5.87 -12.85 0.27
C ARG A 109 4.79 -12.02 0.94
N SER A 110 5.04 -10.72 1.06
CA SER A 110 4.16 -9.75 1.70
C SER A 110 4.34 -8.39 1.04
N TYR A 111 3.63 -7.37 1.51
CA TYR A 111 3.66 -6.05 0.90
C TYR A 111 4.78 -5.18 1.50
N PRO A 112 5.68 -4.59 0.69
CA PRO A 112 6.82 -3.80 1.19
C PRO A 112 6.41 -2.39 1.64
N ILE A 113 5.73 -2.25 2.79
CA ILE A 113 5.31 -0.94 3.31
C ILE A 113 6.51 -0.01 3.56
N PRO A 114 7.58 -0.44 4.27
CA PRO A 114 8.71 0.43 4.55
C PRO A 114 9.43 0.91 3.29
N ALA A 115 9.70 0.05 2.30
CA ALA A 115 10.39 0.49 1.09
C ALA A 115 9.60 1.56 0.35
N PHE A 116 8.27 1.49 0.27
CA PHE A 116 7.48 2.55 -0.37
C PHE A 116 7.50 3.86 0.41
N LEU A 117 7.36 3.81 1.74
CA LEU A 117 7.44 5.01 2.58
C LEU A 117 8.82 5.67 2.50
N TRP A 118 9.89 4.88 2.54
CA TRP A 118 11.26 5.41 2.46
C TRP A 118 11.65 5.82 1.04
N SER A 119 11.10 5.20 0.00
CA SER A 119 11.24 5.70 -1.38
C SER A 119 10.59 7.07 -1.53
N ALA A 120 9.44 7.29 -0.88
CA ALA A 120 8.81 8.61 -0.85
C ALA A 120 9.68 9.64 -0.10
N VAL A 121 10.28 9.27 1.03
CA VAL A 121 11.25 10.13 1.75
C VAL A 121 12.43 10.47 0.85
N ALA A 122 13.05 9.47 0.21
CA ALA A 122 14.21 9.68 -0.66
C ALA A 122 13.89 10.60 -1.84
N LEU A 123 12.77 10.36 -2.53
CA LEU A 123 12.32 11.21 -3.64
C LEU A 123 11.94 12.62 -3.18
N GLY A 124 11.30 12.75 -2.01
CA GLY A 124 10.96 14.04 -1.41
C GLY A 124 12.21 14.83 -1.00
N ALA A 125 13.20 14.16 -0.41
CA ALA A 125 14.47 14.77 -0.07
C ALA A 125 15.23 15.23 -1.32
N LEU A 126 15.28 14.40 -2.37
CA LEU A 126 15.87 14.77 -3.66
C LEU A 126 15.17 16.00 -4.25
N LEU A 127 13.84 16.06 -4.19
CA LEU A 127 13.08 17.22 -4.63
C LEU A 127 13.51 18.49 -3.86
N VAL A 128 13.55 18.42 -2.53
CA VAL A 128 13.93 19.57 -1.68
C VAL A 128 15.38 20.01 -1.92
N LEU A 129 16.29 19.07 -2.14
CA LEU A 129 17.72 19.36 -2.30
C LEU A 129 18.07 19.90 -3.69
N LEU A 130 17.41 19.36 -4.73
CA LEU A 130 17.75 19.65 -6.13
C LEU A 130 16.90 20.77 -6.73
N TYR A 131 15.68 20.99 -6.23
CA TYR A 131 14.80 22.01 -6.78
C TYR A 131 15.22 23.41 -6.35
N ARG A 132 15.52 24.26 -7.33
CA ARG A 132 15.80 25.69 -7.12
C ARG A 132 14.65 26.50 -7.73
N PRO A 133 13.82 27.17 -6.91
CA PRO A 133 12.78 28.04 -7.42
C PRO A 133 13.42 29.24 -8.14
N ALA A 134 12.82 29.64 -9.27
CA ALA A 134 13.19 30.86 -10.00
C ALA A 134 12.07 31.90 -9.87
N ASP A 135 12.28 33.11 -10.36
CA ASP A 135 11.42 34.29 -10.12
C ASP A 135 10.04 34.26 -10.81
N THR A 136 9.61 33.11 -11.35
CA THR A 136 8.32 32.97 -12.01
C THR A 136 7.34 32.16 -11.16
N LEU A 137 6.07 32.55 -11.18
CA LEU A 137 5.00 31.85 -10.45
C LEU A 137 4.90 30.35 -10.82
N THR A 138 5.18 30.03 -12.09
CA THR A 138 5.25 28.64 -12.57
C THR A 138 6.33 27.83 -11.86
N ASN A 139 7.53 28.40 -11.65
CA ASN A 139 8.60 27.74 -10.92
C ASN A 139 8.36 27.75 -9.40
N THR A 140 7.68 28.75 -8.86
CA THR A 140 7.37 28.76 -7.44
C THR A 140 6.31 27.72 -7.04
N ILE A 141 5.29 27.51 -7.87
CA ILE A 141 4.11 26.71 -7.49
C ILE A 141 3.95 25.46 -8.36
N VAL A 142 3.87 25.63 -9.68
CA VAL A 142 3.44 24.56 -10.59
C VAL A 142 4.52 23.48 -10.75
N ALA A 143 5.77 23.88 -10.97
CA ALA A 143 6.89 22.97 -11.12
C ALA A 143 7.12 22.09 -9.88
N PRO A 144 7.25 22.62 -8.65
CA PRO A 144 7.43 21.78 -7.46
C PRO A 144 6.19 20.92 -7.18
N TRP A 145 4.98 21.40 -7.47
CA TRP A 145 3.75 20.61 -7.34
C TRP A 145 3.70 19.42 -8.31
N LEU A 146 4.12 19.60 -9.57
CA LEU A 146 4.23 18.52 -10.55
C LEU A 146 5.32 17.52 -10.18
N LEU A 147 6.49 17.99 -9.73
CA LEU A 147 7.58 17.12 -9.31
C LEU A 147 7.24 16.35 -8.03
N ALA A 148 6.46 16.94 -7.12
CA ALA A 148 5.96 16.30 -5.90
C ALA A 148 5.02 15.11 -6.18
N GLN A 149 4.52 14.94 -7.41
CA GLN A 149 3.70 13.78 -7.78
C GLN A 149 4.49 12.46 -7.69
N LEU A 150 5.82 12.49 -7.88
CA LEU A 150 6.68 11.31 -7.77
C LEU A 150 6.78 10.77 -6.34
N PRO A 151 7.20 11.56 -5.33
CA PRO A 151 7.16 11.11 -3.94
C PRO A 151 5.72 10.82 -3.48
N ALA A 152 4.72 11.57 -3.95
CA ALA A 152 3.32 11.30 -3.62
C ALA A 152 2.85 9.92 -4.12
N ALA A 153 3.33 9.44 -5.27
CA ALA A 153 3.01 8.10 -5.77
C ALA A 153 3.58 7.00 -4.87
N ALA A 154 4.84 7.10 -4.47
CA ALA A 154 5.47 6.17 -3.55
C ALA A 154 4.77 6.19 -2.17
N LEU A 155 4.47 7.39 -1.64
CA LEU A 155 3.77 7.56 -0.37
C LEU A 155 2.38 6.93 -0.42
N THR A 156 1.65 7.18 -1.49
CA THR A 156 0.33 6.59 -1.73
C THR A 156 0.42 5.07 -1.72
N ALA A 157 1.39 4.46 -2.42
CA ALA A 157 1.56 3.00 -2.42
C ALA A 157 1.80 2.46 -1.00
N GLY A 158 2.61 3.14 -0.18
CA GLY A 158 2.82 2.78 1.23
C GLY A 158 1.54 2.88 2.08
N ILE A 159 0.81 4.00 1.96
CA ILE A 159 -0.45 4.25 2.67
C ILE A 159 -1.49 3.20 2.29
N TYR A 160 -1.66 2.87 1.00
CA TYR A 160 -2.58 1.82 0.57
C TYR A 160 -2.17 0.44 1.10
N GLY A 161 -0.88 0.17 1.29
CA GLY A 161 -0.42 -1.02 2.01
C GLY A 161 -1.00 -1.11 3.42
N ILE A 162 -0.88 -0.02 4.19
CA ILE A 162 -1.43 0.09 5.55
C ILE A 162 -2.95 -0.04 5.53
N LEU A 163 -3.64 0.78 4.72
CA LEU A 163 -5.10 0.83 4.71
C LEU A 163 -5.75 -0.45 4.15
N ASN A 164 -5.03 -1.27 3.37
CA ASN A 164 -5.52 -2.59 2.94
C ASN A 164 -5.10 -3.73 3.88
N GLY A 165 -4.67 -3.40 5.11
CA GLY A 165 -4.44 -4.35 6.20
C GLY A 165 -3.19 -5.19 6.09
N TRP A 166 -2.23 -4.80 5.24
CA TRP A 166 -1.00 -5.58 5.09
C TRP A 166 -0.13 -5.63 6.35
N LEU A 167 -0.33 -4.71 7.31
CA LEU A 167 0.32 -4.74 8.63
C LEU A 167 0.02 -6.01 9.45
N ALA A 168 -1.09 -6.69 9.15
CA ALA A 168 -1.47 -7.96 9.76
C ALA A 168 -0.64 -9.14 9.23
N VAL A 169 -0.09 -9.01 8.02
CA VAL A 169 0.69 -10.06 7.37
C VAL A 169 2.15 -9.94 7.80
N ASP A 170 2.70 -11.04 8.31
CA ASP A 170 4.11 -11.11 8.68
C ASP A 170 5.03 -10.83 7.50
N GLY A 171 6.12 -10.10 7.75
CA GLY A 171 7.07 -9.63 6.74
C GLY A 171 6.69 -8.31 6.06
N SER A 172 5.45 -7.81 6.19
CA SER A 172 5.07 -6.49 5.62
C SER A 172 5.80 -5.31 6.28
N THR A 173 6.43 -5.54 7.44
CA THR A 173 7.28 -4.56 8.14
C THR A 173 8.75 -4.64 7.72
N ASP A 174 9.11 -5.59 6.86
CA ASP A 174 10.48 -5.73 6.37
C ASP A 174 10.74 -4.74 5.24
N TRP A 175 12.01 -4.37 5.05
CA TRP A 175 12.39 -3.43 4.00
C TRP A 175 11.91 -3.91 2.62
N TRP A 176 12.19 -5.17 2.26
CA TRP A 176 11.74 -5.77 1.01
C TRP A 176 11.52 -7.29 1.19
N PRO A 177 10.28 -7.79 1.19
CA PRO A 177 9.95 -9.17 1.57
C PRO A 177 9.98 -10.10 0.34
N LEU A 178 11.19 -10.46 -0.10
CA LEU A 178 11.40 -11.42 -1.19
C LEU A 178 10.96 -12.83 -0.78
N ALA A 179 10.49 -13.59 -1.76
CA ALA A 179 10.45 -15.04 -1.64
C ALA A 179 11.89 -15.59 -1.56
N PRO A 180 12.25 -16.36 -0.53
CA PRO A 180 13.43 -17.21 -0.53
C PRO A 180 13.38 -18.12 -1.73
N PRO A 181 14.56 -18.50 -2.23
CA PRO A 181 14.68 -19.52 -3.24
C PRO A 181 13.92 -20.77 -2.80
N ALA A 182 13.25 -21.42 -3.75
CA ALA A 182 12.57 -22.68 -3.50
C ALA A 182 13.55 -23.66 -2.83
N PRO A 183 13.11 -24.43 -1.82
CA PRO A 183 13.97 -25.43 -1.21
C PRO A 183 14.53 -26.32 -2.31
N THR A 184 15.86 -26.49 -2.34
CA THR A 184 16.51 -27.41 -3.26
C THR A 184 15.96 -28.80 -2.94
N VAL A 185 15.19 -29.36 -3.87
CA VAL A 185 14.75 -30.76 -3.75
C VAL A 185 16.00 -31.61 -3.99
N THR A 186 16.67 -31.99 -2.91
CA THR A 186 17.63 -33.09 -2.95
C THR A 186 16.79 -34.34 -3.17
N LEU A 187 16.60 -34.70 -4.44
CA LEU A 187 16.02 -35.98 -4.82
C LEU A 187 16.96 -37.07 -4.32
N THR A 188 16.74 -37.53 -3.09
CA THR A 188 17.25 -38.82 -2.65
C THR A 188 16.39 -39.86 -3.38
N LEU A 189 16.67 -40.09 -4.67
CA LEU A 189 16.12 -41.21 -5.41
C LEU A 189 16.68 -42.48 -4.76
N PRO A 190 15.88 -43.28 -4.04
CA PRO A 190 16.32 -44.61 -3.71
C PRO A 190 16.18 -45.40 -5.01
N LEU A 191 17.29 -45.55 -5.74
CA LEU A 191 17.43 -46.65 -6.70
C LEU A 191 17.53 -47.95 -5.89
N LEU A 192 16.45 -48.32 -5.20
CA LEU A 192 16.30 -49.63 -4.58
C LEU A 192 15.46 -50.53 -5.50
N PRO A 193 15.74 -51.84 -5.55
CA PRO A 193 14.96 -52.82 -6.29
C PRO A 193 13.48 -52.80 -5.84
N ASP A 194 12.55 -52.95 -6.79
CA ASP A 194 11.10 -53.01 -6.59
C ASP A 194 10.72 -53.91 -5.40
N ASP A 195 10.23 -53.30 -4.31
CA ASP A 195 9.65 -54.02 -3.18
C ASP A 195 8.13 -54.06 -3.31
N MET A 196 7.58 -55.27 -3.47
CA MET A 196 6.17 -55.54 -3.75
C MET A 196 5.26 -55.55 -2.51
N THR A 197 5.66 -54.93 -1.39
CA THR A 197 4.77 -54.76 -0.20
C THR A 197 3.87 -53.52 -0.33
N ALA A 198 3.24 -53.36 -1.49
CA ALA A 198 2.73 -52.10 -2.00
C ALA A 198 1.69 -51.37 -1.11
N PRO A 199 1.77 -50.03 -0.98
CA PRO A 199 0.77 -49.20 -0.32
C PRO A 199 -0.52 -49.07 -1.16
N SER A 200 -1.62 -48.69 -0.49
CA SER A 200 -3.02 -48.63 -0.97
C SER A 200 -3.21 -48.30 -2.48
N PRO A 201 -4.14 -49.00 -3.19
CA PRO A 201 -4.45 -48.76 -4.61
C PRO A 201 -5.15 -47.42 -4.86
N PHE A 202 -5.61 -46.74 -3.82
CA PHE A 202 -6.07 -45.37 -3.93
C PHE A 202 -4.85 -44.44 -3.96
N ARG A 203 -4.68 -43.72 -5.08
CA ARG A 203 -3.86 -42.51 -5.13
C ARG A 203 -4.42 -41.51 -4.13
N THR A 204 -4.02 -41.62 -2.86
CA THR A 204 -3.88 -40.44 -2.04
C THR A 204 -2.69 -39.73 -2.63
N ILE A 205 -2.93 -38.84 -3.60
CA ILE A 205 -1.99 -37.76 -3.83
C ILE A 205 -1.95 -37.10 -2.47
N GLU A 206 -0.91 -37.41 -1.70
CA GLU A 206 -0.55 -36.63 -0.52
C GLU A 206 -0.51 -35.21 -1.08
N PRO A 207 -1.46 -34.34 -0.70
CA PRO A 207 -1.55 -33.03 -1.30
C PRO A 207 -0.16 -32.44 -1.09
N ALA A 208 0.55 -32.16 -2.20
CA ALA A 208 1.93 -31.71 -2.15
C ALA A 208 1.99 -30.68 -1.03
N ASP A 209 2.70 -31.02 0.04
CA ASP A 209 2.60 -30.34 1.33
C ASP A 209 2.67 -28.86 0.98
N PRO A 210 1.57 -28.10 1.15
CA PRO A 210 1.44 -26.82 0.47
C PRO A 210 2.62 -26.01 0.95
N ILE A 211 3.66 -25.86 0.09
CA ILE A 211 4.99 -25.38 0.48
C ILE A 211 4.72 -24.29 1.47
N ASP A 212 5.09 -24.48 2.74
CA ASP A 212 4.58 -23.58 3.75
C ASP A 212 5.14 -22.19 3.46
N ARG A 213 4.31 -21.37 2.81
CA ARG A 213 4.62 -20.00 2.45
C ARG A 213 4.31 -19.10 3.64
N THR A 214 4.10 -19.66 4.84
CA THR A 214 4.31 -18.90 6.07
C THR A 214 5.62 -18.13 5.92
N PRO A 215 5.59 -16.82 6.14
CA PRO A 215 6.80 -16.09 6.47
C PRO A 215 7.50 -16.84 7.61
N LEU A 216 8.82 -16.90 7.60
CA LEU A 216 9.62 -17.37 8.74
C LEU A 216 9.28 -16.48 9.95
N GLY A 217 8.27 -16.90 10.70
CA GLY A 217 7.64 -16.14 11.78
C GLY A 217 7.03 -17.06 12.85
N ALA A 218 6.75 -18.31 12.49
CA ALA A 218 6.46 -19.42 13.41
C ALA A 218 7.66 -20.38 13.61
N GLY A 219 8.82 -20.13 12.98
CA GLY A 219 10.01 -20.98 13.05
C GLY A 219 11.35 -20.22 13.07
N ALA A 220 12.33 -20.86 13.70
CA ALA A 220 13.62 -20.44 14.30
C ALA A 220 14.52 -19.34 13.69
N VAL A 221 14.27 -18.75 12.51
CA VAL A 221 15.21 -17.78 11.92
C VAL A 221 14.48 -16.55 11.39
N ARG A 222 14.37 -15.51 12.23
CA ARG A 222 14.01 -14.16 11.82
C ARG A 222 15.27 -13.39 11.37
N PRO A 223 15.30 -12.79 10.17
CA PRO A 223 16.35 -11.82 9.83
C PRO A 223 16.17 -10.47 10.54
N MET A 224 14.92 -10.04 10.81
CA MET A 224 14.62 -8.81 11.54
C MET A 224 13.33 -8.93 12.39
N PRO A 225 13.26 -8.28 13.57
CA PRO A 225 12.04 -8.19 14.36
C PRO A 225 11.00 -7.28 13.69
N ARG A 226 9.72 -7.52 13.98
CA ARG A 226 8.55 -6.69 13.57
C ARG A 226 8.74 -5.25 14.05
N SER A 227 9.44 -4.43 13.28
CA SER A 227 9.82 -3.09 13.67
C SER A 227 8.81 -2.09 13.11
N SER A 228 7.78 -1.81 13.90
CA SER A 228 6.85 -0.70 13.62
C SER A 228 7.57 0.66 13.53
N LYS A 229 8.77 0.76 14.13
CA LYS A 229 9.59 1.98 14.14
C LYS A 229 9.94 2.46 12.74
N LEU A 230 10.23 1.57 11.79
CA LEU A 230 10.58 1.97 10.41
C LEU A 230 9.39 2.62 9.69
N ILE A 231 8.19 2.12 9.94
CA ILE A 231 6.95 2.63 9.37
C ILE A 231 6.61 3.98 10.01
N VAL A 232 6.64 4.06 11.34
CA VAL A 232 6.38 5.30 12.08
C VAL A 232 7.39 6.39 11.68
N ALA A 233 8.69 6.09 11.67
CA ALA A 233 9.72 7.03 11.24
C ALA A 233 9.51 7.49 9.79
N GLY A 234 9.22 6.56 8.88
CA GLY A 234 8.91 6.90 7.48
C GLY A 234 7.69 7.82 7.34
N LEU A 235 6.61 7.55 8.10
CA LEU A 235 5.40 8.40 8.10
C LEU A 235 5.69 9.80 8.66
N VAL A 236 6.39 9.88 9.80
CA VAL A 236 6.78 11.16 10.42
C VAL A 236 7.65 11.98 9.48
N LEU A 237 8.66 11.37 8.87
CA LEU A 237 9.55 12.07 7.93
C LEU A 237 8.81 12.55 6.68
N ASN A 238 7.89 11.76 6.13
CA ASN A 238 7.04 12.22 5.02
C ASN A 238 6.14 13.39 5.45
N ALA A 239 5.54 13.34 6.65
CA ALA A 239 4.72 14.43 7.16
C ALA A 239 5.53 15.73 7.36
N VAL A 240 6.72 15.63 7.95
CA VAL A 240 7.65 16.76 8.09
C VAL A 240 8.05 17.30 6.71
N GLY A 241 8.36 16.42 5.76
CA GLY A 241 8.70 16.81 4.39
C GLY A 241 7.56 17.55 3.68
N ILE A 242 6.30 17.11 3.86
CA ILE A 242 5.12 17.80 3.32
C ILE A 242 4.95 19.19 3.95
N VAL A 243 5.07 19.29 5.28
CA VAL A 243 4.97 20.59 5.97
C VAL A 243 6.07 21.54 5.50
N TRP A 244 7.30 21.04 5.36
CA TRP A 244 8.42 21.81 4.86
C TRP A 244 8.19 22.32 3.43
N THR A 245 7.74 21.47 2.51
CA THR A 245 7.49 21.88 1.11
C THR A 245 6.36 22.90 1.01
N LEU A 246 5.28 22.74 1.78
CA LEU A 246 4.20 23.73 1.85
C LEU A 246 4.70 25.08 2.37
N ALA A 247 5.53 25.08 3.43
CA ALA A 247 6.13 26.29 3.97
C ALA A 247 7.06 26.96 2.95
N ALA A 248 7.91 26.20 2.26
CA ALA A 248 8.82 26.70 1.24
C ALA A 248 8.07 27.35 0.06
N VAL A 249 7.01 26.71 -0.44
CA VAL A 249 6.14 27.28 -1.48
C VAL A 249 5.45 28.55 -0.97
N GLY A 250 4.97 28.55 0.27
CA GLY A 250 4.36 29.73 0.89
C GLY A 250 5.30 30.94 0.97
N VAL A 251 6.57 30.72 1.33
CA VAL A 251 7.60 31.76 1.31
C VAL A 251 7.83 32.26 -0.12
N GLY A 252 7.94 31.37 -1.10
CA GLY A 252 8.13 31.75 -2.50
C GLY A 252 6.96 32.57 -3.07
N ILE A 253 5.72 32.27 -2.66
CA ILE A 253 4.53 33.03 -3.06
C ILE A 253 4.60 34.44 -2.46
N LYS A 254 4.98 34.57 -1.19
CA LYS A 254 5.15 35.86 -0.51
C LYS A 254 6.19 36.72 -1.22
N THR A 255 7.36 36.16 -1.54
CA THR A 255 8.44 36.89 -2.24
C THR A 255 8.03 37.33 -3.64
N PHE A 256 7.31 36.48 -4.38
CA PHE A 256 6.78 36.85 -5.70
C PHE A 256 5.76 38.00 -5.60
N ALA A 257 4.85 37.93 -4.63
CA ALA A 257 3.86 38.99 -4.41
C ALA A 257 4.54 40.32 -4.04
N GLU A 258 5.54 40.30 -3.16
CA GLU A 258 6.32 41.49 -2.82
C GLU A 258 6.97 42.12 -4.06
N GLN A 259 7.63 41.32 -4.92
CA GLN A 259 8.23 41.83 -6.16
C GLN A 259 7.20 42.39 -7.15
N ALA A 260 6.05 41.72 -7.31
CA ALA A 260 5.02 42.12 -8.26
C ALA A 260 4.29 43.41 -7.84
N PHE A 261 4.17 43.66 -6.52
CA PHE A 261 3.43 44.80 -5.98
C PHE A 261 4.33 45.93 -5.45
N THR A 262 5.66 45.80 -5.53
CA THR A 262 6.57 46.92 -5.25
C THR A 262 6.65 47.84 -6.47
N PRO A 263 6.16 49.09 -6.40
CA PRO A 263 6.26 50.02 -7.53
C PRO A 263 7.73 50.31 -7.83
N SER A 264 8.12 50.15 -9.10
CA SER A 264 9.46 50.53 -9.57
C SER A 264 9.64 52.04 -9.38
N SER A 265 10.49 52.45 -8.44
CA SER A 265 10.87 53.85 -8.22
C SER A 265 11.90 54.34 -9.26
N THR A 266 11.80 53.90 -10.51
CA THR A 266 12.59 54.44 -11.62
C THR A 266 11.85 55.64 -12.24
N ILE A 267 11.60 56.66 -11.42
CA ILE A 267 11.24 57.99 -11.91
C ILE A 267 12.52 58.83 -11.84
N GLY A 268 13.09 59.13 -13.01
CA GLY A 268 13.96 60.29 -13.25
C GLY A 268 15.40 60.21 -12.71
N SER A 269 16.33 59.76 -13.55
CA SER A 269 17.68 60.34 -13.57
C SER A 269 18.35 60.07 -14.91
N SER A 270 18.20 61.03 -15.82
CA SER A 270 19.13 61.29 -16.89
C SER A 270 18.95 62.77 -17.26
N TYR A 271 19.68 63.61 -16.52
CA TYR A 271 20.14 64.91 -17.01
C TYR A 271 21.30 64.69 -17.98
#